data_AF-A0AA88XZP7-F1
#
_entry.id   AF-A0AA88XZP7-F1
#
_cell.length_a   1.000
_cell.length_b   1.000
_cell.length_c   1.000
_cell.angle_alpha   90.00
_cell.angle_beta   90.00
_cell.angle_gamma   90.00
#
_symmetry.space_group_name_H-M   'P 1'
#
loop_
_entity.id
_entity.type
_entity.pdbx_description
1 polymer ?
#
loop_
_entity_poly.entity_id
_entity_poly.type
_entity_poly.pdbx_seq_one_letter_code
_entity_poly.pdbx_strand_id
1 'polypeptide(L)'
;MDSKWSTLSIIAFSFVLLSVCLADDEAEKVDETKLSYAKGSVCGYCDYCKFCKLCDEDCPCETSPTKPNCKMCKYCKFCYLCSGFCDTLCQPGGILDKVSAAIVNALPSHDPQEVEKDISSVKDWIDRKKDEL
;
A
#
# COMPACT_ATOMS: atom_id res chain seq x y z
N MET A 1 42.45 25.34 -12.77
CA MET A 1 41.85 26.09 -11.64
C MET A 1 40.60 25.33 -11.16
N ASP A 2 40.70 24.01 -10.99
CA ASP A 2 39.54 23.09 -11.10
C ASP A 2 39.33 22.23 -9.84
N SER A 3 40.37 22.03 -9.02
CA SER A 3 40.30 21.19 -7.82
C SER A 3 39.46 21.81 -6.70
N LYS A 4 39.33 23.14 -6.66
CA LYS A 4 38.60 23.86 -5.60
C LYS A 4 37.06 23.70 -5.73
N TRP A 5 36.54 23.62 -6.96
CA TRP A 5 35.10 23.42 -7.21
C TRP A 5 34.66 22.03 -6.75
N SER A 6 35.48 21.01 -7.04
CA SER A 6 35.18 19.62 -6.68
C SER A 6 35.17 19.41 -5.16
N THR A 7 36.11 20.03 -4.43
CA THR A 7 36.11 19.97 -2.96
C THR A 7 34.95 20.72 -2.33
N LEU A 8 34.53 21.86 -2.91
CA LEU A 8 33.37 22.62 -2.42
C LEU A 8 32.06 21.87 -2.62
N SER A 9 31.89 21.15 -3.73
CA SER A 9 30.72 20.28 -3.95
C SER A 9 30.66 19.10 -2.98
N ILE A 10 31.80 18.44 -2.71
CA ILE A 10 31.85 17.31 -1.78
C ILE A 10 31.53 17.75 -0.35
N ILE A 11 32.06 18.91 0.08
CA ILE A 11 31.77 19.48 1.40
C ILE A 11 30.30 19.88 1.50
N ALA A 12 29.73 20.49 0.46
CA ALA A 12 28.31 20.84 0.42
C ALA A 12 27.40 19.60 0.49
N PHE A 13 27.69 18.55 -0.27
CA PHE A 13 26.96 17.28 -0.19
C PHE A 13 27.11 16.60 1.18
N SER A 14 28.29 16.67 1.79
CA SER A 14 28.53 16.12 3.14
C SER A 14 27.78 16.92 4.23
N PHE A 15 27.68 18.24 4.09
CA PHE A 15 26.91 19.09 5.00
C PHE A 15 25.40 18.89 4.84
N VAL A 16 24.92 18.67 3.61
CA VAL A 16 23.53 18.34 3.32
C VAL A 16 23.18 16.96 3.89
N LEU A 17 24.04 15.95 3.71
CA LEU A 17 23.88 14.63 4.33
C LEU A 17 23.86 14.71 5.86
N LEU A 18 24.75 15.51 6.47
CA LEU A 18 24.79 15.70 7.93
C LEU A 18 23.56 16.44 8.47
N SER A 19 22.99 17.37 7.69
CA SER A 19 21.78 18.11 8.06
C SER A 19 20.51 17.27 7.90
N VAL A 20 20.48 16.33 6.95
CA VAL A 20 19.40 15.34 6.78
C VAL A 20 19.37 14.34 7.95
N CYS A 21 20.50 14.07 8.59
CA CYS A 21 20.57 13.17 9.76
C CYS A 21 20.06 13.77 11.08
N LEU A 22 19.77 15.08 11.16
CA LEU A 22 19.36 15.74 12.40
C LEU A 22 17.84 15.94 12.55
N ALA A 23 17.04 15.30 11.68
CA ALA A 23 15.59 15.28 11.76
C ALA A 23 15.08 13.86 12.00
N ASP A 24 15.34 13.30 13.19
CA ASP A 24 14.53 12.24 13.79
C ASP A 24 13.53 12.97 14.69
N ASP A 25 12.33 13.33 14.21
CA ASP A 25 11.16 12.47 14.05
C ASP A 25 10.84 11.77 15.39
N GLU A 26 9.88 12.35 16.12
CA GLU A 26 9.24 11.76 17.29
C GLU A 26 8.56 10.45 16.84
N ALA A 27 9.32 9.35 16.82
CA ALA A 27 8.83 8.03 16.47
C ALA A 27 7.91 7.52 17.59
N GLU A 28 6.66 7.96 17.55
CA GLU A 28 5.57 7.32 18.28
C GLU A 28 5.59 5.83 17.89
N LYS A 29 5.69 4.94 18.89
CA LYS A 29 5.65 3.49 18.68
C LYS A 29 4.27 3.11 18.15
N VAL A 30 4.12 3.12 16.84
CA VAL A 30 2.92 2.63 16.17
C VAL A 30 2.94 1.11 16.29
N ASP A 31 1.91 0.58 16.96
CA ASP A 31 1.60 -0.84 17.05
C ASP A 31 1.62 -1.47 15.65
N GLU A 32 2.63 -2.30 15.37
CA GLU A 32 2.83 -2.97 14.06
C GLU A 32 1.60 -3.80 13.63
N THR A 33 0.75 -4.19 14.56
CA THR A 33 -0.50 -4.91 14.31
C THR A 33 -1.68 -4.04 13.85
N LYS A 34 -1.53 -2.72 13.81
CA LYS A 34 -2.56 -1.75 13.37
C LYS A 34 -2.14 -0.85 12.20
N LEU A 35 -0.99 -1.11 11.60
CA LEU A 35 -0.45 -0.31 10.51
C LEU A 35 -1.16 -0.67 9.19
N SER A 36 -2.14 0.15 8.81
CA SER A 36 -2.81 0.09 7.51
C SER A 36 -2.08 0.96 6.49
N TYR A 37 -2.15 0.59 5.21
CA TYR A 37 -1.67 1.44 4.12
C TYR A 37 -2.36 2.80 4.09
N ALA A 38 -1.65 3.82 3.62
CA ALA A 38 -2.19 5.17 3.46
C ALA A 38 -3.39 5.17 2.51
N LYS A 39 -4.43 5.94 2.85
CA LYS A 39 -5.65 5.99 2.04
C LYS A 39 -5.36 6.49 0.62
N GLY A 40 -5.79 5.74 -0.38
CA GLY A 40 -5.52 6.03 -1.80
C GLY A 40 -4.13 5.60 -2.28
N SER A 41 -3.31 4.99 -1.42
CA SER A 41 -2.05 4.37 -1.81
C SER A 41 -2.27 3.20 -2.75
N VAL A 42 -1.36 3.03 -3.71
CA VAL A 42 -1.32 1.83 -4.55
C VAL A 42 -0.92 0.61 -3.72
N CYS A 43 -0.17 0.80 -2.64
CA CYS A 43 0.16 -0.29 -1.73
C CYS A 43 -1.06 -0.81 -0.94
N GLY A 44 -2.15 -0.01 -0.83
CA GLY A 44 -3.41 -0.49 -0.23
C GLY A 44 -4.02 -1.67 -0.98
N TYR A 45 -3.69 -1.88 -2.26
CA TYR A 45 -4.11 -3.08 -2.99
C TYR A 45 -3.49 -4.37 -2.44
N CYS A 46 -2.39 -4.29 -1.68
CA CYS A 46 -1.76 -5.46 -1.07
C CYS A 46 -2.63 -6.12 0.01
N ASP A 47 -3.54 -5.38 0.64
CA ASP A 47 -4.51 -5.94 1.58
C ASP A 47 -5.48 -6.93 0.91
N TYR A 48 -5.57 -6.88 -0.42
CA TYR A 48 -6.40 -7.77 -1.21
C TYR A 48 -5.74 -9.09 -1.59
N CYS A 49 -4.43 -9.25 -1.37
CA CYS A 49 -3.70 -10.44 -1.81
C CYS A 49 -4.24 -11.73 -1.19
N LYS A 50 -4.78 -11.65 0.03
CA LYS A 50 -5.47 -12.75 0.71
C LYS A 50 -6.72 -13.26 -0.03
N PHE A 51 -7.31 -12.47 -0.93
CA PHE A 51 -8.46 -12.89 -1.72
C PHE A 51 -8.10 -13.45 -3.08
N CYS A 52 -6.82 -13.39 -3.49
CA CYS A 52 -6.45 -13.84 -4.82
C CYS A 52 -6.71 -15.33 -5.03
N LYS A 53 -6.65 -16.16 -3.98
CA LYS A 53 -7.07 -17.57 -4.07
C LYS A 53 -8.56 -17.73 -4.41
N LEU A 54 -9.41 -16.82 -3.91
CA LEU A 54 -10.84 -16.81 -4.21
C LEU A 54 -11.11 -16.48 -5.69
N CYS A 55 -10.22 -15.72 -6.34
CA CYS A 55 -10.37 -15.37 -7.74
C CYS A 55 -10.29 -16.58 -8.66
N ASP A 56 -9.47 -17.58 -8.31
CA ASP A 56 -9.29 -18.79 -9.11
C ASP A 56 -10.46 -19.77 -8.98
N GLU A 57 -11.15 -19.78 -7.83
CA GLU A 57 -12.22 -20.74 -7.54
C GLU A 57 -13.62 -20.18 -7.74
N ASP A 58 -13.84 -18.91 -7.44
CA ASP A 58 -15.18 -18.33 -7.26
C ASP A 58 -15.51 -17.17 -8.20
N CYS A 59 -14.60 -16.72 -9.07
CA CYS A 59 -14.86 -15.65 -10.03
C CYS A 59 -14.83 -16.15 -11.49
N PRO A 60 -15.73 -15.66 -12.38
CA PRO A 60 -16.84 -14.74 -12.12
C PRO A 60 -18.02 -15.44 -11.43
N CYS A 61 -18.66 -14.78 -10.45
CA CYS A 61 -19.83 -15.31 -9.75
C CYS A 61 -21.09 -14.47 -9.92
N GLU A 62 -22.23 -15.14 -9.78
CA GLU A 62 -23.53 -14.51 -9.60
C GLU A 62 -23.72 -14.08 -8.15
N THR A 63 -24.40 -12.94 -7.95
CA THR A 63 -24.76 -12.45 -6.62
C THR A 63 -25.62 -13.49 -5.90
N SER A 64 -25.02 -14.20 -4.93
CA SER A 64 -25.69 -15.25 -4.14
C SER A 64 -25.41 -15.06 -2.65
N PRO A 65 -26.37 -15.35 -1.75
CA PRO A 65 -26.13 -15.38 -0.31
C PRO A 65 -25.06 -16.39 0.11
N THR A 66 -24.77 -17.41 -0.72
CA THR A 66 -23.68 -18.37 -0.47
C THR A 66 -22.30 -17.84 -0.83
N LYS A 67 -22.23 -16.83 -1.73
CA LYS A 67 -20.99 -16.17 -2.18
C LYS A 67 -21.11 -14.65 -2.01
N PRO A 68 -21.18 -14.14 -0.77
CA PRO A 68 -21.44 -12.71 -0.52
C PRO A 68 -20.31 -11.76 -0.96
N ASN A 69 -19.19 -12.32 -1.39
CA ASN A 69 -17.95 -11.60 -1.72
C ASN A 69 -17.82 -11.30 -3.21
N CYS A 70 -18.84 -11.57 -4.04
CA CYS A 70 -18.74 -11.37 -5.49
C CYS A 70 -18.31 -9.96 -5.91
N LYS A 71 -18.66 -8.93 -5.12
CA LYS A 71 -18.18 -7.56 -5.33
C LYS A 71 -16.65 -7.41 -5.29
N MET A 72 -15.95 -8.37 -4.68
CA MET A 72 -14.50 -8.42 -4.61
C MET A 72 -13.86 -8.90 -5.91
N CYS A 73 -14.58 -9.60 -6.80
CA CYS A 73 -14.03 -10.11 -8.05
C CYS A 73 -13.47 -8.98 -8.95
N LYS A 74 -13.98 -7.74 -8.83
CA LYS A 74 -13.47 -6.59 -9.59
C LYS A 74 -12.01 -6.23 -9.25
N TYR A 75 -11.52 -6.70 -8.10
CA TYR A 75 -10.16 -6.49 -7.64
C TYR A 75 -9.19 -7.61 -8.04
N CYS A 76 -9.67 -8.75 -8.58
CA CYS A 76 -8.81 -9.85 -9.03
C CYS A 76 -7.77 -9.41 -10.08
N LYS A 77 -8.11 -8.38 -10.87
CA LYS A 77 -7.17 -7.78 -11.83
C LYS A 77 -5.93 -7.16 -11.19
N PHE A 78 -5.88 -7.00 -9.88
CA PHE A 78 -4.74 -6.45 -9.14
C PHE A 78 -3.88 -7.53 -8.47
N CYS A 79 -4.27 -8.80 -8.54
CA CYS A 79 -3.52 -9.91 -7.94
C CYS A 79 -2.09 -10.06 -8.49
N TYR A 80 -1.83 -9.60 -9.71
CA TYR A 80 -0.47 -9.57 -10.26
C TYR A 80 0.50 -8.68 -9.46
N LEU A 81 -0.02 -7.72 -8.68
CA LEU A 81 0.79 -6.88 -7.79
C LEU A 81 1.23 -7.63 -6.52
N CYS A 82 0.55 -8.71 -6.16
CA CYS A 82 0.86 -9.43 -4.93
C CYS A 82 2.23 -10.09 -5.01
N SER A 83 2.50 -10.79 -6.12
CA SER A 83 3.81 -11.38 -6.35
C SER A 83 4.85 -10.30 -6.63
N GLY A 84 5.79 -10.12 -5.72
CA GLY A 84 6.95 -9.25 -5.89
C GLY A 84 6.71 -7.78 -5.53
N PHE A 85 5.65 -7.13 -6.02
CA PHE A 85 5.43 -5.70 -5.67
C PHE A 85 5.02 -5.55 -4.20
N CYS A 86 3.98 -6.25 -3.76
CA CYS A 86 3.53 -6.19 -2.37
C CYS A 86 4.56 -6.77 -1.39
N ASP A 87 5.17 -7.91 -1.73
CA ASP A 87 6.11 -8.60 -0.84
C ASP A 87 7.45 -7.85 -0.68
N THR A 88 7.83 -7.01 -1.65
CA THR A 88 9.19 -6.43 -1.70
C THR A 88 9.23 -4.92 -1.60
N LEU A 89 8.17 -4.22 -2.02
CA LEU A 89 8.18 -2.76 -2.16
C LEU A 89 7.20 -2.05 -1.23
N CYS A 90 6.09 -2.69 -0.90
CA CYS A 90 5.07 -2.08 -0.07
C CYS A 90 5.26 -2.43 1.40
N GLN A 91 5.36 -1.39 2.22
CA GLN A 91 5.30 -1.49 3.66
C GLN A 91 4.29 -0.46 4.16
N PRO A 92 3.36 -0.83 5.05
CA PRO A 92 2.43 0.14 5.63
C PRO A 92 3.16 1.32 6.27
N GLY A 93 2.76 2.54 5.94
CA GLY A 93 3.42 3.76 6.43
C GLY A 93 4.80 4.04 5.82
N GLY A 94 5.27 3.19 4.90
CA GLY A 94 6.52 3.35 4.17
C GLY A 94 6.50 4.50 3.17
N ILE A 95 7.67 4.79 2.60
CA ILE A 95 7.83 5.92 1.65
C ILE A 95 6.97 5.72 0.41
N LEU A 96 7.00 4.52 -0.20
CA LEU A 96 6.19 4.21 -1.38
C LEU A 96 4.70 4.28 -1.10
N ASP A 97 4.28 3.86 0.10
CA ASP A 97 2.90 3.96 0.55
C ASP A 97 2.43 5.42 0.64
N LYS A 98 3.19 6.26 1.35
CA LYS A 98 2.86 7.69 1.54
C LYS A 98 2.93 8.49 0.24
N VAL A 99 3.96 8.31 -0.57
CA VAL A 99 4.15 9.06 -1.82
C VAL A 99 3.09 8.69 -2.84
N SER A 100 2.80 7.39 -3.01
CA SER A 100 1.75 6.97 -3.94
C SER A 100 0.38 7.46 -3.52
N ALA A 101 0.06 7.45 -2.22
CA ALA A 101 -1.16 8.05 -1.70
C ALA A 101 -1.26 9.55 -2.02
N ALA A 102 -0.18 10.31 -1.82
CA ALA A 102 -0.17 11.75 -2.11
C ALA A 102 -0.43 12.02 -3.60
N ILE A 103 0.19 11.26 -4.50
CA ILE A 103 0.01 11.40 -5.95
C ILE A 103 -1.42 11.04 -6.34
N VAL A 104 -1.92 9.89 -5.90
CA VAL A 104 -3.26 9.40 -6.27
C VAL A 104 -4.35 10.33 -5.74
N ASN A 105 -4.23 10.81 -4.51
CA ASN A 105 -5.20 11.76 -3.93
C ASN A 105 -5.14 13.15 -4.58
N ALA A 106 -4.03 13.51 -5.24
CA ALA A 106 -3.92 14.74 -6.01
C ALA A 106 -4.59 14.65 -7.40
N LEU A 107 -4.94 13.44 -7.86
CA LEU A 107 -5.61 13.24 -9.14
C LEU A 107 -7.12 13.49 -9.02
N PRO A 108 -7.72 14.32 -9.90
CA PRO A 108 -9.12 14.71 -9.81
C PRO A 108 -10.13 13.59 -10.14
N SER A 109 -9.67 12.41 -10.58
CA SER A 109 -10.51 11.33 -11.10
C SER A 109 -10.48 10.03 -10.28
N HIS A 110 -9.89 10.04 -9.08
CA HIS A 110 -9.83 8.84 -8.23
C HIS A 110 -10.75 8.97 -7.01
N ASP A 111 -11.62 7.99 -6.79
CA ASP A 111 -12.43 7.87 -5.56
C ASP A 111 -11.86 6.78 -4.64
N PRO A 112 -10.96 7.15 -3.70
CA PRO A 112 -10.38 6.18 -2.76
C PRO A 112 -11.41 5.66 -1.73
N GLN A 113 -12.64 6.18 -1.70
CA GLN A 113 -13.66 5.77 -0.73
C GLN A 113 -14.36 4.46 -1.14
N GLU A 114 -14.46 4.17 -2.45
CA GLU A 114 -15.09 2.94 -2.95
C GLU A 114 -14.31 1.70 -2.52
N VAL A 115 -12.98 1.75 -2.68
CA VAL A 115 -12.06 0.67 -2.33
C VAL A 115 -12.15 0.34 -0.83
N GLU A 116 -12.05 1.35 0.03
CA GLU A 116 -12.14 1.20 1.48
C GLU A 116 -13.49 0.62 1.94
N LYS A 117 -14.58 1.12 1.35
CA LYS A 117 -15.93 0.65 1.64
C LYS A 117 -16.10 -0.83 1.29
N ASP A 118 -15.50 -1.27 0.19
CA ASP A 118 -15.57 -2.67 -0.19
C ASP A 118 -14.76 -3.56 0.74
N ILE A 119 -13.53 -3.19 1.12
CA ILE A 119 -12.71 -3.94 2.10
C ILE A 119 -13.44 -4.10 3.42
N SER A 120 -13.89 -2.98 3.99
CA SER A 120 -14.56 -2.96 5.29
C SER A 120 -15.82 -3.82 5.28
N SER A 121 -16.57 -3.81 4.17
CA SER A 121 -17.81 -4.59 4.04
C SER A 121 -17.64 -6.11 3.90
N VAL A 122 -16.41 -6.59 3.66
CA VAL A 122 -16.09 -8.04 3.66
C VAL A 122 -15.15 -8.43 4.79
N LYS A 123 -14.74 -7.49 5.65
CA LYS A 123 -13.77 -7.71 6.74
C LYS A 123 -14.19 -8.85 7.66
N ASP A 124 -15.43 -8.84 8.14
CA ASP A 124 -15.94 -9.89 9.03
C ASP A 124 -15.98 -11.27 8.36
N TRP A 125 -16.18 -11.32 7.03
CA TRP A 125 -16.15 -12.58 6.30
C TRP A 125 -14.72 -13.11 6.15
N ILE A 126 -13.75 -12.22 5.88
CA ILE A 126 -12.31 -12.57 5.86
C ILE A 126 -11.89 -13.15 7.20
N ASP A 127 -12.20 -12.43 8.29
CA ASP A 127 -11.69 -12.79 9.61
C ASP A 127 -12.20 -14.17 10.04
N ARG A 128 -13.39 -14.57 9.57
CA ARG A 128 -13.94 -15.93 9.76
C ARG A 128 -13.35 -17.00 8.85
N LYS A 129 -12.82 -16.62 7.68
CA LYS A 129 -12.31 -17.53 6.64
C LYS A 129 -10.79 -17.48 6.49
N LYS A 130 -10.10 -16.84 7.42
CA LYS A 130 -8.66 -16.57 7.37
C LYS A 130 -7.80 -17.83 7.17
N ASP A 131 -8.22 -18.97 7.72
CA ASP A 131 -7.49 -20.24 7.63
C ASP A 131 -7.75 -21.00 6.31
N GLU A 132 -8.77 -20.57 5.54
CA GLU A 132 -9.14 -21.15 4.24
C GLU A 132 -8.65 -20.29 3.05
N LEU A 133 -8.23 -19.06 3.31
CA LEU A 133 -7.73 -18.07 2.33
C LEU A 133 -6.19 -18.07 2.25
#